data_AF-A0A958HPI3-F1
#
_entry.id   AF-A0A958HPI3-F1
#
_cell.length_a   1.000
_cell.length_b   1.000
_cell.length_c   1.000
_cell.angle_alpha   90.00
_cell.angle_beta   90.00
_cell.angle_gamma   90.00
#
_symmetry.space_group_name_H-M   'P 1'
#
loop_
_entity.id
_entity.type
_entity.pdbx_description
1 polymer ?
#
loop_
_entity_poly.entity_id
_entity_poly.type
_entity_poly.pdbx_seq_one_letter_code
_entity_poly.pdbx_strand_id
1 'polypeptide(L)'
;MDFRLSAEEQSMLAGEAGPGVQRAMEIVATLGRIYGAPDLVPVTHVQIAGVSYKNLGDAGVQFLSEWAEEGAQVRVPTTLNPAGMEMDCWQEMGISESFAKPQLTAVDAFVKMGVTPTMSCTPYLFPDYVPQRGDHLAWAESSAVAYANSVLGARTNREGGPSALAAAIVGRTPRYGYHLDSERRADVVVEIRCPVREVADFGALSYVVGKQVGNACLWFENLADYLPPLPEDMTEGGDAGDRLKTMGAGLAAYGAVTLYHVAGYTPEARDLGETLIKPGARRLVIDSLDPAYKIMDADPDLHHIDLVTVGCPHA
;
A
#
# COMPACT_ATOMS: atom_id res chain seq x y z
N MET A 1 -8.90 -10.34 24.11
CA MET A 1 -10.21 -9.81 23.66
C MET A 1 -10.85 -10.88 22.80
N ASP A 2 -12.15 -11.11 22.93
CA ASP A 2 -12.84 -12.08 22.09
C ASP A 2 -13.12 -11.45 20.72
N PHE A 3 -12.71 -12.13 19.65
CA PHE A 3 -12.95 -11.73 18.27
C PHE A 3 -14.42 -11.96 17.91
N ARG A 4 -15.13 -10.89 17.56
CA ARG A 4 -16.58 -10.90 17.33
C ARG A 4 -16.91 -10.79 15.86
N LEU A 5 -17.81 -11.66 15.42
CA LEU A 5 -18.42 -11.64 14.09
C LEU A 5 -19.91 -11.33 14.22
N SER A 6 -20.41 -10.44 13.37
CA SER A 6 -21.82 -10.20 13.11
C SER A 6 -22.52 -11.43 12.53
N ALA A 7 -23.86 -11.43 12.54
CA ALA A 7 -24.65 -12.54 12.01
C ALA A 7 -24.36 -12.81 10.52
N GLU A 8 -24.16 -11.76 9.73
CA GLU A 8 -23.78 -11.88 8.32
C GLU A 8 -22.41 -12.57 8.15
N GLU A 9 -21.39 -12.15 8.91
CA GLU A 9 -20.05 -12.74 8.85
C GLU A 9 -20.04 -14.19 9.35
N GLN A 10 -20.87 -14.52 10.33
CA GLN A 10 -21.06 -15.90 10.80
C GLN A 10 -21.72 -16.77 9.72
N SER A 11 -22.73 -16.26 9.00
CA SER A 11 -23.37 -16.95 7.87
C SER A 11 -22.37 -17.19 6.73
N MET A 12 -21.53 -16.21 6.40
CA MET A 12 -20.44 -16.38 5.43
C MET A 12 -19.46 -17.48 5.87
N LEU A 13 -19.06 -17.50 7.13
CA LEU A 13 -18.15 -18.51 7.69
C LEU A 13 -18.79 -19.91 7.75
N ALA A 14 -20.12 -19.99 7.90
CA ALA A 14 -20.89 -21.23 7.87
C ALA A 14 -21.10 -21.77 6.44
N GLY A 15 -20.71 -21.03 5.41
CA GLY A 15 -20.79 -21.46 4.01
C GLY A 15 -22.12 -21.19 3.31
N GLU A 16 -23.02 -20.42 3.93
CA GLU A 16 -24.34 -20.12 3.35
C GLU A 16 -24.24 -19.23 2.09
N ALA A 17 -23.12 -18.51 1.94
CA ALA A 17 -22.82 -17.68 0.77
C ALA A 17 -21.95 -18.39 -0.29
N GLY A 18 -21.77 -19.70 -0.19
CA GLY A 18 -20.98 -20.52 -1.11
C GLY A 18 -19.53 -20.74 -0.67
N PRO A 19 -18.86 -21.75 -1.27
CA PRO A 19 -17.53 -22.22 -0.83
C PRO A 19 -16.44 -21.17 -0.98
N GLY A 20 -16.45 -20.39 -2.07
CA GLY A 20 -15.46 -19.34 -2.29
C GLY A 20 -15.53 -18.23 -1.23
N VAL A 21 -16.73 -17.82 -0.83
CA VAL A 21 -16.93 -16.83 0.24
C VAL A 21 -16.55 -17.42 1.60
N GLN A 22 -16.89 -18.69 1.86
CA GLN A 22 -16.52 -19.36 3.09
C GLN A 22 -15.01 -19.36 3.30
N ARG A 23 -14.26 -19.79 2.29
CA ARG A 23 -12.80 -19.80 2.30
C ARG A 23 -12.21 -18.41 2.52
N ALA A 24 -12.77 -17.38 1.87
CA ALA A 24 -12.37 -15.98 2.08
C ALA A 24 -12.60 -15.55 3.53
N MET A 25 -13.78 -15.86 4.08
CA MET A 25 -14.16 -15.52 5.44
C MET A 25 -13.31 -16.26 6.48
N GLU A 26 -12.93 -17.52 6.23
CA GLU A 26 -11.99 -18.27 7.06
C GLU A 26 -10.62 -17.59 7.12
N ILE A 27 -10.09 -17.12 5.99
CA ILE A 27 -8.83 -16.36 5.93
C ILE A 27 -8.95 -15.08 6.76
N VAL A 28 -9.97 -14.26 6.49
CA VAL A 28 -10.19 -12.98 7.19
C VAL A 28 -10.37 -13.19 8.69
N ALA A 29 -11.21 -14.14 9.11
CA ALA A 29 -11.42 -14.46 10.52
C ALA A 29 -10.16 -14.98 11.20
N THR A 30 -9.38 -15.81 10.52
CA THR A 30 -8.12 -16.35 11.05
C THR A 30 -7.09 -15.25 11.25
N LEU A 31 -6.92 -14.35 10.27
CA LEU A 31 -6.05 -13.19 10.39
C LEU A 31 -6.51 -12.26 11.53
N GLY A 32 -7.82 -12.04 11.67
CA GLY A 32 -8.38 -11.27 12.77
C GLY A 32 -8.01 -11.84 14.14
N ARG A 33 -8.07 -13.17 14.31
CA ARG A 33 -7.63 -13.83 15.55
C ARG A 33 -6.11 -13.72 15.76
N ILE A 34 -5.31 -13.92 14.70
CA ILE A 34 -3.83 -13.85 14.77
C ILE A 34 -3.37 -12.46 15.21
N TYR A 35 -3.96 -11.40 14.65
CA TYR A 35 -3.58 -10.03 14.95
C TYR A 35 -4.32 -9.43 16.16
N GLY A 36 -5.15 -10.24 16.85
CA GLY A 36 -5.88 -9.78 18.03
C GLY A 36 -6.93 -8.70 17.75
N ALA A 37 -7.48 -8.67 16.54
CA ALA A 37 -8.57 -7.76 16.19
C ALA A 37 -9.81 -8.05 17.06
N PRO A 38 -10.57 -7.02 17.49
CA PRO A 38 -11.80 -7.22 18.26
C PRO A 38 -13.00 -7.61 17.37
N ASP A 39 -12.98 -7.20 16.10
CA ASP A 39 -14.03 -7.39 15.10
C ASP A 39 -13.45 -7.10 13.69
N LEU A 40 -14.33 -7.10 12.68
CA LEU A 40 -13.99 -6.65 11.33
C LEU A 40 -14.57 -5.26 11.04
N VAL A 41 -14.02 -4.62 10.01
CA VAL A 41 -14.51 -3.34 9.45
C VAL A 41 -14.91 -3.53 8.00
N PRO A 42 -16.00 -2.89 7.54
CA PRO A 42 -16.28 -2.79 6.11
C PRO A 42 -15.14 -2.05 5.43
N VAL A 43 -14.73 -2.51 4.25
CA VAL A 43 -13.77 -1.80 3.41
C VAL A 43 -14.47 -1.14 2.24
N THR A 44 -14.01 0.05 1.85
CA THR A 44 -14.59 0.80 0.72
C THR A 44 -13.88 0.48 -0.61
N HIS A 45 -12.62 0.05 -0.56
CA HIS A 45 -11.86 -0.39 -1.71
C HIS A 45 -10.71 -1.33 -1.34
N VAL A 46 -10.39 -2.25 -2.26
CA VAL A 46 -9.30 -3.20 -2.12
C VAL A 46 -8.31 -3.06 -3.28
N GLN A 47 -7.03 -3.19 -2.98
CA GLN A 47 -6.00 -3.29 -4.02
C GLN A 47 -5.17 -4.55 -3.79
N ILE A 48 -5.15 -5.42 -4.79
CA ILE A 48 -4.46 -6.71 -4.75
C ILE A 48 -3.09 -6.56 -5.41
N ALA A 49 -2.04 -7.02 -4.73
CA ALA A 49 -0.67 -7.06 -5.24
C ALA A 49 -0.15 -8.51 -5.30
N GLY A 50 1.04 -8.68 -5.88
CA GLY A 50 1.63 -10.01 -6.08
C GLY A 50 0.97 -10.80 -7.21
N VAL A 51 0.42 -10.09 -8.21
CA VAL A 51 -0.31 -10.64 -9.36
C VAL A 51 0.61 -11.24 -10.44
N SER A 52 1.93 -11.03 -10.32
CA SER A 52 2.91 -11.56 -11.28
C SER A 52 2.97 -13.09 -11.18
N TYR A 53 3.00 -13.77 -12.33
CA TYR A 53 3.25 -15.21 -12.38
C TYR A 53 4.58 -15.59 -11.71
N LYS A 54 5.58 -14.70 -11.72
CA LYS A 54 6.84 -14.90 -10.99
C LYS A 54 6.64 -15.06 -9.48
N ASN A 55 5.64 -14.37 -8.92
CA ASN A 55 5.30 -14.43 -7.50
C ASN A 55 4.30 -15.55 -7.20
N LEU A 56 3.30 -15.73 -8.06
CA LEU A 56 2.24 -16.72 -7.89
C LEU A 56 2.75 -18.16 -8.09
N GLY A 57 3.56 -18.38 -9.13
CA GLY A 57 3.86 -19.70 -9.66
C GLY A 57 2.60 -20.47 -10.08
N ASP A 58 2.78 -21.73 -10.51
CA ASP A 58 1.67 -22.57 -10.96
C ASP A 58 0.59 -22.75 -9.88
N ALA A 59 1.01 -22.91 -8.62
CA ALA A 59 0.09 -23.08 -7.49
C ALA A 59 -0.78 -21.84 -7.26
N GLY A 60 -0.22 -20.63 -7.39
CA GLY A 60 -0.98 -19.40 -7.25
C GLY A 60 -1.97 -19.19 -8.40
N VAL A 61 -1.57 -19.52 -9.64
CA VAL A 61 -2.47 -19.48 -10.81
C VAL A 61 -3.61 -20.47 -10.63
N GLN A 62 -3.31 -21.71 -10.26
CA GLN A 62 -4.32 -22.75 -10.02
C GLN A 62 -5.29 -22.33 -8.90
N PHE A 63 -4.76 -21.82 -7.79
CA PHE A 63 -5.57 -21.33 -6.68
C PHE A 63 -6.56 -20.24 -7.11
N LEU A 64 -6.12 -19.27 -7.93
CA LEU A 64 -6.99 -18.20 -8.44
C LEU A 64 -8.06 -18.74 -9.39
N SER A 65 -7.68 -19.63 -10.30
CA SER A 65 -8.60 -20.26 -11.25
C SER A 65 -9.68 -21.08 -10.54
N GLU A 66 -9.29 -21.91 -9.57
CA GLU A 66 -10.22 -22.68 -8.74
C GLU A 66 -11.20 -21.76 -8.01
N TRP A 67 -10.71 -20.69 -7.40
CA TRP A 67 -11.57 -19.77 -6.65
C TRP A 67 -12.58 -19.05 -7.56
N ALA A 68 -12.16 -18.69 -8.78
CA ALA A 68 -13.02 -18.12 -9.80
C ALA A 68 -14.03 -19.14 -10.36
N GLU A 69 -13.68 -20.43 -10.44
CA GLU A 69 -14.59 -21.52 -10.84
C GLU A 69 -15.62 -21.86 -9.75
N GLU A 70 -15.25 -21.73 -8.48
CA GLU A 70 -16.17 -21.83 -7.33
C GLU A 70 -17.18 -20.67 -7.24
N GLY A 71 -17.10 -19.71 -8.17
CA GLY A 71 -18.03 -18.58 -8.26
C GLY A 71 -17.76 -17.47 -7.25
N ALA A 72 -16.55 -17.38 -6.70
CA ALA A 72 -16.17 -16.24 -5.87
C ALA A 72 -16.30 -14.93 -6.66
N GLN A 73 -16.81 -13.90 -6.00
CA GLN A 73 -16.95 -12.55 -6.56
C GLN A 73 -16.54 -11.53 -5.51
N VAL A 74 -15.85 -10.49 -5.93
CA VAL A 74 -15.58 -9.33 -5.07
C VAL A 74 -16.88 -8.57 -4.79
N ARG A 75 -17.02 -8.05 -3.57
CA ARG A 75 -18.20 -7.28 -3.13
C ARG A 75 -17.96 -5.77 -3.08
N VAL A 76 -16.72 -5.35 -3.25
CA VAL A 76 -16.27 -3.97 -3.15
C VAL A 76 -15.39 -3.64 -4.36
N PRO A 77 -15.32 -2.37 -4.79
CA PRO A 77 -14.38 -1.95 -5.83
C PRO A 77 -12.97 -2.47 -5.54
N THR A 78 -12.43 -3.23 -6.50
CA THR A 78 -11.17 -3.94 -6.33
C THR A 78 -10.30 -3.75 -7.57
N THR A 79 -9.04 -3.38 -7.36
CA THR A 79 -8.07 -3.14 -8.44
C THR A 79 -6.80 -3.97 -8.30
N LEU A 80 -6.05 -4.09 -9.41
CA LEU A 80 -4.80 -4.85 -9.46
C LEU A 80 -3.57 -3.94 -9.55
N ASN A 81 -2.55 -4.34 -8.80
CA ASN A 81 -1.15 -3.92 -8.99
C ASN A 81 -0.63 -4.40 -10.37
N PRO A 82 0.50 -3.88 -10.90
CA PRO A 82 1.03 -4.31 -12.19
C PRO A 82 1.33 -5.81 -12.25
N ALA A 83 1.02 -6.41 -13.40
CA ALA A 83 1.39 -7.77 -13.74
C ALA A 83 2.89 -7.91 -14.03
N GLY A 84 3.34 -9.15 -14.23
CA GLY A 84 4.76 -9.44 -14.54
C GLY A 84 5.22 -9.06 -15.95
N MET A 85 4.34 -8.56 -16.81
CA MET A 85 4.62 -8.20 -18.20
C MET A 85 3.55 -7.24 -18.71
N GLU A 86 3.79 -6.65 -19.89
CA GLU A 86 2.73 -5.98 -20.65
C GLU A 86 1.80 -7.01 -21.30
N MET A 87 0.49 -6.83 -21.17
CA MET A 87 -0.50 -7.84 -21.56
C MET A 87 -0.70 -7.87 -23.08
N ASP A 88 -0.55 -6.72 -23.74
CA ASP A 88 -0.89 -6.56 -25.15
C ASP A 88 0.30 -6.72 -26.11
N CYS A 89 1.54 -6.53 -25.64
CA CYS A 89 2.74 -6.57 -26.49
C CYS A 89 3.87 -7.46 -25.94
N TRP A 90 3.59 -8.39 -25.03
CA TRP A 90 4.61 -9.27 -24.45
C TRP A 90 5.43 -10.04 -25.50
N GLN A 91 4.85 -10.41 -26.65
CA GLN A 91 5.59 -11.06 -27.73
C GLN A 91 6.67 -10.13 -28.32
N GLU A 92 6.34 -8.86 -28.55
CA GLU A 92 7.26 -7.86 -29.10
C GLU A 92 8.39 -7.56 -28.11
N MET A 93 8.08 -7.59 -26.82
CA MET A 93 9.05 -7.48 -25.73
C MET A 93 9.91 -8.74 -25.54
N GLY A 94 9.68 -9.79 -26.32
CA GLY A 94 10.45 -11.04 -26.27
C GLY A 94 10.17 -11.90 -25.04
N ILE A 95 9.02 -11.72 -24.38
CA ILE A 95 8.60 -12.55 -23.25
C ILE A 95 8.19 -13.93 -23.76
N SER A 96 8.59 -15.00 -23.04
CA SER A 96 8.28 -16.36 -23.46
C SER A 96 6.83 -16.73 -23.20
N GLU A 97 6.26 -17.57 -24.06
CA GLU A 97 4.91 -18.15 -23.87
C GLU A 97 4.74 -18.89 -22.53
N SER A 98 5.82 -19.51 -22.04
CA SER A 98 5.83 -20.21 -20.75
C SER A 98 5.63 -19.30 -19.55
N PHE A 99 5.93 -18.00 -19.68
CA PHE A 99 5.63 -16.99 -18.68
C PHE A 99 4.30 -16.30 -18.96
N ALA A 100 4.07 -15.96 -20.24
CA ALA A 100 2.93 -15.15 -20.64
C ALA A 100 1.59 -15.86 -20.45
N LYS A 101 1.48 -17.13 -20.84
CA LYS A 101 0.19 -17.85 -20.75
C LYS A 101 -0.31 -18.01 -19.31
N PRO A 102 0.51 -18.45 -18.34
CA PRO A 102 0.09 -18.49 -16.93
C PRO A 102 -0.23 -17.11 -16.36
N GLN A 103 0.53 -16.08 -16.74
CA GLN A 103 0.26 -14.70 -16.32
C GLN A 103 -1.11 -14.20 -16.81
N LEU A 104 -1.44 -14.42 -18.08
CA LEU A 104 -2.75 -14.09 -18.64
C LEU A 104 -3.87 -14.87 -17.94
N THR A 105 -3.64 -16.16 -17.68
CA THR A 105 -4.60 -17.01 -16.95
C THR A 105 -4.90 -16.46 -15.54
N ALA A 106 -3.87 -15.97 -14.82
CA ALA A 106 -4.07 -15.34 -13.52
C ALA A 106 -4.92 -14.06 -13.61
N VAL A 107 -4.65 -13.20 -14.60
CA VAL A 107 -5.41 -11.97 -14.81
C VAL A 107 -6.86 -12.28 -15.17
N ASP A 108 -7.10 -13.24 -16.06
CA ASP A 108 -8.45 -13.69 -16.43
C ASP A 108 -9.23 -14.21 -15.22
N ALA A 109 -8.57 -14.93 -14.30
CA ALA A 109 -9.21 -15.39 -13.07
C ALA A 109 -9.64 -14.21 -12.17
N PHE A 110 -8.81 -13.18 -12.02
CA PHE A 110 -9.18 -11.97 -11.28
C PHE A 110 -10.35 -11.24 -11.94
N VAL A 111 -10.32 -11.05 -13.25
CA VAL A 111 -11.41 -10.41 -14.01
C VAL A 111 -12.71 -11.20 -13.87
N LYS A 112 -12.64 -12.54 -13.94
CA LYS A 112 -13.81 -13.42 -13.73
C LYS A 112 -14.41 -13.29 -12.32
N MET A 113 -13.60 -12.94 -11.31
CA MET A 113 -14.06 -12.63 -9.95
C MET A 113 -14.57 -11.19 -9.78
N GLY A 114 -14.60 -10.37 -10.84
CA GLY A 114 -15.09 -9.00 -10.81
C GLY A 114 -14.05 -7.94 -10.46
N VAL A 115 -12.75 -8.27 -10.51
CA VAL A 115 -11.67 -7.33 -10.25
C VAL A 115 -11.36 -6.49 -11.50
N THR A 116 -11.16 -5.18 -11.32
CA THR A 116 -10.74 -4.28 -12.40
C THR A 116 -9.22 -4.34 -12.59
N PRO A 117 -8.71 -4.75 -13.76
CA PRO A 117 -7.27 -4.93 -14.01
C PRO A 117 -6.58 -3.60 -14.33
N THR A 118 -6.53 -2.65 -13.38
CA THR A 118 -5.91 -1.33 -13.57
C THR A 118 -4.38 -1.38 -13.74
N MET A 119 -3.74 -2.47 -13.32
CA MET A 119 -2.30 -2.72 -13.44
C MET A 119 -1.44 -1.57 -12.90
N SER A 120 -1.72 -1.11 -11.67
CA SER A 120 -1.03 0.06 -11.10
C SER A 120 -0.77 0.00 -9.60
N CYS A 121 0.41 0.45 -9.19
CA CYS A 121 0.78 0.62 -7.78
C CYS A 121 0.21 1.92 -7.18
N THR A 122 -0.42 2.78 -7.99
CA THR A 122 -1.00 4.06 -7.55
C THR A 122 -2.53 4.06 -7.70
N PRO A 123 -3.26 3.16 -6.98
CA PRO A 123 -4.71 3.02 -7.13
C PRO A 123 -5.49 4.31 -6.78
N TYR A 124 -4.88 5.19 -5.99
CA TYR A 124 -5.43 6.49 -5.60
C TYR A 124 -5.40 7.54 -6.71
N LEU A 125 -4.82 7.28 -7.88
CA LEU A 125 -4.84 8.19 -9.04
C LEU A 125 -5.93 7.83 -10.06
N PHE A 126 -6.71 6.78 -9.81
CA PHE A 126 -7.76 6.35 -10.73
C PHE A 126 -9.09 7.05 -10.41
N PRO A 127 -9.77 7.63 -11.41
CA PRO A 127 -10.98 8.41 -11.19
C PRO A 127 -12.19 7.56 -10.75
N ASP A 128 -12.17 6.26 -11.03
CA ASP A 128 -13.29 5.35 -10.71
C ASP A 128 -13.45 5.10 -9.21
N TYR A 129 -12.41 5.38 -8.41
CA TYR A 129 -12.48 5.35 -6.96
C TYR A 129 -11.54 6.38 -6.34
N VAL A 130 -12.13 7.35 -5.64
CA VAL A 130 -11.40 8.40 -4.90
C VAL A 130 -11.45 8.05 -3.41
N PRO A 131 -10.35 7.55 -2.80
CA PRO A 131 -10.34 7.19 -1.39
C PRO A 131 -10.61 8.41 -0.51
N GLN A 132 -11.52 8.26 0.46
CA GLN A 132 -11.88 9.35 1.35
C GLN A 132 -11.15 9.26 2.69
N ARG A 133 -11.03 10.41 3.36
CA ARG A 133 -10.49 10.46 4.72
C ARG A 133 -11.34 9.61 5.66
N GLY A 134 -10.69 8.73 6.42
CA GLY A 134 -11.33 7.81 7.35
C GLY A 134 -11.83 6.51 6.73
N ASP A 135 -11.77 6.35 5.41
CA ASP A 135 -12.10 5.09 4.75
C ASP A 135 -11.23 3.96 5.28
N HIS A 136 -11.84 2.79 5.50
CA HIS A 136 -11.11 1.56 5.74
C HIS A 136 -10.85 0.88 4.40
N LEU A 137 -9.59 0.55 4.11
CA LEU A 137 -9.16 -0.08 2.87
C LEU A 137 -8.46 -1.40 3.18
N ALA A 138 -8.31 -2.27 2.16
CA ALA A 138 -7.41 -3.42 2.23
C ALA A 138 -6.43 -3.37 1.05
N TRP A 139 -5.34 -2.63 1.20
CA TRP A 139 -4.36 -2.44 0.12
C TRP A 139 -3.08 -3.21 0.37
N ALA A 140 -2.58 -3.88 -0.67
CA ALA A 140 -1.39 -4.73 -0.58
C ALA A 140 -0.10 -4.02 -1.02
N GLU A 141 -0.19 -3.01 -1.88
CA GLU A 141 0.94 -2.21 -2.31
C GLU A 141 1.47 -1.31 -1.20
N SER A 142 2.72 -1.54 -0.80
CA SER A 142 3.35 -0.88 0.33
C SER A 142 3.44 0.65 0.18
N SER A 143 3.72 1.15 -1.02
CA SER A 143 3.79 2.58 -1.31
C SER A 143 2.41 3.25 -1.24
N ALA A 144 1.38 2.58 -1.79
CA ALA A 144 0.00 3.02 -1.74
C ALA A 144 -0.56 3.01 -0.32
N VAL A 145 -0.19 2.03 0.50
CA VAL A 145 -0.54 1.96 1.93
C VAL A 145 0.01 3.18 2.68
N ALA A 146 1.27 3.54 2.44
CA ALA A 146 1.88 4.72 3.06
C ALA A 146 1.16 6.02 2.65
N TYR A 147 0.82 6.15 1.36
CA TYR A 147 0.10 7.31 0.83
C TYR A 147 -1.33 7.39 1.37
N ALA A 148 -2.08 6.29 1.37
CA ALA A 148 -3.43 6.22 1.89
C ALA A 148 -3.51 6.63 3.36
N ASN A 149 -2.62 6.10 4.19
CA ASN A 149 -2.60 6.42 5.61
C ASN A 149 -2.17 7.87 5.88
N SER A 150 -1.08 8.31 5.25
CA SER A 150 -0.41 9.56 5.63
C SER A 150 -0.98 10.78 4.91
N VAL A 151 -1.33 10.63 3.63
CA VAL A 151 -1.70 11.75 2.75
C VAL A 151 -3.21 11.86 2.63
N LEU A 152 -3.91 10.73 2.41
CA LEU A 152 -5.37 10.72 2.27
C LEU A 152 -6.08 10.65 3.63
N GLY A 153 -5.39 10.21 4.69
CA GLY A 153 -5.99 9.97 6.00
C GLY A 153 -6.99 8.81 6.00
N ALA A 154 -6.86 7.89 5.04
CA ALA A 154 -7.54 6.60 5.05
C ALA A 154 -6.83 5.64 6.03
N ARG A 155 -7.42 4.45 6.21
CA ARG A 155 -7.01 3.47 7.21
C ARG A 155 -6.79 2.13 6.55
N THR A 156 -5.54 1.71 6.45
CA THR A 156 -5.20 0.39 5.91
C THR A 156 -3.95 -0.16 6.56
N ASN A 157 -3.95 -1.47 6.81
CA ASN A 157 -2.73 -2.20 7.07
C ASN A 157 -2.02 -2.54 5.75
N ARG A 158 -0.84 -3.15 5.86
CA ARG A 158 -0.16 -3.76 4.71
C ARG A 158 -0.71 -5.17 4.51
N GLU A 159 -1.62 -5.31 3.55
CA GLU A 159 -2.22 -6.60 3.20
C GLU A 159 -1.26 -7.45 2.36
N GLY A 160 -1.43 -8.77 2.41
CA GLY A 160 -0.85 -9.67 1.42
C GLY A 160 -1.82 -9.87 0.25
N GLY A 161 -1.33 -10.35 -0.90
CA GLY A 161 -2.19 -10.64 -2.06
C GLY A 161 -3.40 -11.53 -1.74
N PRO A 162 -3.22 -12.69 -1.06
CA PRO A 162 -4.34 -13.55 -0.66
C PRO A 162 -5.28 -12.91 0.37
N SER A 163 -4.77 -12.11 1.33
CA SER A 163 -5.62 -11.47 2.33
C SER A 163 -6.42 -10.31 1.73
N ALA A 164 -5.83 -9.54 0.81
CA ALA A 164 -6.53 -8.52 0.04
C ALA A 164 -7.66 -9.13 -0.79
N LEU A 165 -7.40 -10.20 -1.55
CA LEU A 165 -8.46 -10.89 -2.31
C LEU A 165 -9.58 -11.43 -1.40
N ALA A 166 -9.22 -12.03 -0.26
CA ALA A 166 -10.20 -12.48 0.72
C ALA A 166 -11.04 -11.31 1.28
N ALA A 167 -10.40 -10.17 1.59
CA ALA A 167 -11.07 -8.97 2.04
C ALA A 167 -12.00 -8.37 0.97
N ALA A 168 -11.63 -8.45 -0.31
CA ALA A 168 -12.48 -8.03 -1.42
C ALA A 168 -13.74 -8.90 -1.57
N ILE A 169 -13.59 -10.22 -1.44
CA ILE A 169 -14.70 -11.18 -1.51
C ILE A 169 -15.61 -11.01 -0.29
N VAL A 170 -15.07 -10.86 0.91
CA VAL A 170 -15.86 -10.66 2.14
C VAL A 170 -16.45 -9.24 2.21
N GLY A 171 -15.77 -8.25 1.64
CA GLY A 171 -16.08 -6.82 1.78
C GLY A 171 -15.64 -6.25 3.14
N ARG A 172 -14.80 -6.97 3.90
CA ARG A 172 -14.34 -6.57 5.24
C ARG A 172 -12.90 -7.01 5.50
N THR A 173 -12.18 -6.26 6.33
CA THR A 173 -10.84 -6.61 6.84
C THR A 173 -10.81 -6.55 8.38
N PRO A 174 -9.91 -7.26 9.08
CA PRO A 174 -9.86 -7.19 10.54
C PRO A 174 -9.48 -5.81 11.08
N ARG A 175 -10.15 -5.35 12.15
CA ARG A 175 -9.92 -4.05 12.76
C ARG A 175 -8.72 -4.07 13.72
N TYR A 176 -7.51 -4.05 13.17
CA TYR A 176 -6.26 -3.98 13.94
C TYR A 176 -5.27 -2.99 13.31
N GLY A 177 -4.14 -2.77 13.97
CA GLY A 177 -3.07 -1.93 13.44
C GLY A 177 -3.59 -0.54 13.09
N TYR A 178 -3.30 -0.07 11.89
CA TYR A 178 -3.62 1.29 11.46
C TYR A 178 -5.12 1.54 11.20
N HIS A 179 -5.98 0.55 11.38
CA HIS A 179 -7.42 0.76 11.53
C HIS A 179 -7.81 1.34 12.91
N LEU A 180 -6.92 1.33 13.89
CA LEU A 180 -7.15 1.79 15.26
C LEU A 180 -6.41 3.11 15.52
N ASP A 181 -7.08 4.10 16.12
CA ASP A 181 -6.46 5.39 16.45
C ASP A 181 -5.25 5.27 17.38
N SER A 182 -5.26 4.31 18.31
CA SER A 182 -4.16 4.08 19.25
C SER A 182 -2.85 3.71 18.57
N GLU A 183 -2.93 3.00 17.43
CA GLU A 183 -1.78 2.49 16.69
C GLU A 183 -1.23 3.52 15.70
N ARG A 184 -1.94 4.62 15.46
CA ARG A 184 -1.56 5.68 14.52
C ARG A 184 -0.66 6.75 15.13
N ARG A 185 -0.21 6.56 16.37
CA ARG A 185 0.67 7.49 17.09
C ARG A 185 2.14 7.19 16.78
N ALA A 186 2.92 8.24 16.52
CA ALA A 186 4.33 8.17 16.15
C ALA A 186 5.21 7.65 17.29
N ASP A 187 6.08 6.69 16.94
CA ASP A 187 7.13 6.12 17.78
C ASP A 187 8.45 6.90 17.64
N VAL A 188 8.64 7.59 16.52
CA VAL A 188 9.88 8.32 16.19
C VAL A 188 9.55 9.74 15.72
N VAL A 189 10.20 10.72 16.34
CA VAL A 189 10.20 12.12 15.89
C VAL A 189 11.44 12.37 15.05
N VAL A 190 11.24 12.83 13.82
CA VAL A 190 12.30 13.12 12.85
C VAL A 190 12.43 14.64 12.69
N GLU A 191 13.61 15.16 13.02
CA GLU A 191 14.00 16.55 12.81
C GLU A 191 14.96 16.63 11.61
N ILE A 192 14.68 17.52 10.68
CA ILE A 192 15.48 17.70 9.46
C ILE A 192 16.28 18.99 9.56
N ARG A 193 17.61 18.89 9.45
CA ARG A 193 18.55 20.03 9.54
C ARG A 193 19.30 20.32 8.24
N CYS A 194 18.98 19.56 7.19
CA CYS A 194 19.48 19.80 5.83
C CYS A 194 18.36 20.23 4.89
N PRO A 195 18.67 20.93 3.79
CA PRO A 195 17.68 21.25 2.77
C PRO A 195 17.06 19.99 2.14
N VAL A 196 15.74 20.03 1.92
CA VAL A 196 14.98 19.04 1.13
C VAL A 196 14.16 19.86 0.13
N ARG A 197 14.47 19.82 -1.17
CA ARG A 197 13.87 20.77 -2.14
C ARG A 197 13.24 20.05 -3.32
N GLU A 198 13.95 19.08 -3.87
CA GLU A 198 13.54 18.37 -5.07
C GLU A 198 12.92 17.02 -4.73
N VAL A 199 12.16 16.43 -5.65
CA VAL A 199 11.56 15.09 -5.46
C VAL A 199 12.64 14.05 -5.11
N ALA A 200 13.83 14.15 -5.72
CA ALA A 200 14.97 13.30 -5.40
C ALA A 200 15.42 13.41 -3.92
N ASP A 201 15.33 14.60 -3.32
CA ASP A 201 15.67 14.80 -1.90
C ASP A 201 14.69 14.07 -0.98
N PHE A 202 13.40 13.99 -1.34
CA PHE A 202 12.41 13.21 -0.60
C PHE A 202 12.71 11.71 -0.69
N GLY A 203 13.17 11.22 -1.84
CA GLY A 203 13.66 9.85 -2.00
C GLY A 203 14.90 9.58 -1.15
N ALA A 204 15.88 10.49 -1.18
CA ALA A 204 17.10 10.43 -0.39
C ALA A 204 16.81 10.45 1.12
N LEU A 205 15.96 11.37 1.58
CA LEU A 205 15.50 11.44 2.97
C LEU A 205 14.85 10.14 3.40
N SER A 206 14.00 9.56 2.55
CA SER A 206 13.32 8.31 2.82
C SER A 206 14.28 7.14 2.98
N TYR A 207 15.36 7.11 2.21
CA TYR A 207 16.45 6.16 2.41
C TYR A 207 17.11 6.34 3.79
N VAL A 208 17.58 7.56 4.10
CA VAL A 208 18.31 7.83 5.36
C VAL A 208 17.45 7.50 6.57
N VAL A 209 16.18 7.90 6.55
CA VAL A 209 15.24 7.65 7.64
C VAL A 209 14.85 6.17 7.68
N GLY A 210 14.41 5.61 6.54
CA GLY A 210 13.89 4.23 6.44
C GLY A 210 14.87 3.19 6.99
N LYS A 211 16.17 3.33 6.67
CA LYS A 211 17.23 2.42 7.15
C LYS A 211 17.42 2.42 8.67
N GLN A 212 16.87 3.39 9.40
CA GLN A 212 17.08 3.58 10.83
C GLN A 212 15.81 3.39 11.67
N VAL A 213 14.64 3.29 11.07
CA VAL A 213 13.36 3.34 11.80
C VAL A 213 12.58 2.04 11.77
N GLY A 214 12.83 1.16 10.80
CA GLY A 214 12.00 -0.03 10.62
C GLY A 214 10.52 0.35 10.49
N ASN A 215 9.62 -0.52 10.94
CA ASN A 215 8.17 -0.37 10.75
C ASN A 215 7.51 0.64 11.72
N ALA A 216 8.28 1.56 12.29
CA ALA A 216 7.79 2.59 13.21
C ALA A 216 6.84 3.58 12.53
N CYS A 217 5.88 4.11 13.31
CA CYS A 217 5.12 5.29 12.90
C CYS A 217 5.96 6.56 13.12
N LEU A 218 6.03 7.44 12.13
CA LEU A 218 6.93 8.59 12.14
C LEU A 218 6.18 9.91 12.33
N TRP A 219 6.82 10.87 12.99
CA TRP A 219 6.41 12.27 13.06
C TRP A 219 7.55 13.14 12.54
N PHE A 220 7.37 13.78 11.38
CA PHE A 220 8.30 14.75 10.84
C PHE A 220 8.00 16.13 11.41
N GLU A 221 8.92 16.66 12.21
CA GLU A 221 8.72 17.88 13.00
C GLU A 221 8.67 19.15 12.13
N ASN A 222 9.50 19.22 11.09
CA ASN A 222 9.68 20.41 10.27
C ASN A 222 9.76 20.14 8.75
N LEU A 223 9.29 18.98 8.29
CA LEU A 223 9.29 18.68 6.84
C LEU A 223 8.31 19.56 6.04
N ALA A 224 7.27 20.11 6.69
CA ALA A 224 6.30 21.00 6.06
C ALA A 224 6.95 22.25 5.44
N ASP A 225 8.07 22.73 5.98
CA ASP A 225 8.83 23.89 5.47
C ASP A 225 9.36 23.69 4.05
N TYR A 226 9.41 22.43 3.61
CA TYR A 226 9.94 21.99 2.31
C TYR A 226 8.85 21.51 1.35
N LEU A 227 7.58 21.56 1.74
CA LEU A 227 6.46 21.09 0.93
C LEU A 227 5.66 22.27 0.38
N PRO A 228 5.22 22.22 -0.90
CA PRO A 228 4.23 23.16 -1.39
C PRO A 228 2.87 22.91 -0.70
N PRO A 229 1.90 23.82 -0.78
CA PRO A 229 0.56 23.57 -0.26
C PRO A 229 -0.06 22.30 -0.87
N LEU A 230 -0.82 21.54 -0.07
CA LEU A 230 -1.60 20.42 -0.57
C LEU A 230 -2.68 20.93 -1.55
N PRO A 231 -2.87 20.29 -2.71
CA PRO A 231 -4.05 20.53 -3.54
C PRO A 231 -5.34 20.13 -2.81
N GLU A 232 -6.48 20.63 -3.30
CA GLU A 232 -7.80 20.24 -2.77
C GLU A 232 -8.09 18.76 -2.97
N ASP A 233 -7.69 18.22 -4.14
CA ASP A 233 -7.77 16.80 -4.46
C ASP A 233 -6.37 16.19 -4.59
N MET A 234 -6.01 15.35 -3.63
CA MET A 234 -4.73 14.63 -3.61
C MET A 234 -4.64 13.49 -4.63
N THR A 235 -5.72 13.20 -5.35
CA THR A 235 -5.76 12.18 -6.42
C THR A 235 -5.37 12.75 -7.79
N GLU A 236 -5.31 14.07 -7.94
CA GLU A 236 -4.87 14.73 -9.18
C GLU A 236 -3.33 14.84 -9.31
N GLY A 237 -2.58 14.49 -8.26
CA GLY A 237 -1.12 14.58 -8.24
C GLY A 237 -0.60 16.01 -8.01
N GLY A 238 0.51 16.36 -8.67
CA GLY A 238 1.20 17.65 -8.55
C GLY A 238 2.36 17.63 -7.54
N ASP A 239 3.09 18.75 -7.45
CA ASP A 239 4.38 18.82 -6.73
C ASP A 239 4.34 18.30 -5.29
N ALA A 240 3.28 18.62 -4.53
CA ALA A 240 3.06 18.08 -3.19
C ALA A 240 2.83 16.57 -3.22
N GLY A 241 1.94 16.12 -4.10
CA GLY A 241 1.61 14.71 -4.30
C GLY A 241 2.83 13.88 -4.68
N ASP A 242 3.63 14.34 -5.65
CA ASP A 242 4.82 13.63 -6.13
C ASP A 242 5.91 13.52 -5.06
N ARG A 243 6.12 14.58 -4.27
CA ARG A 243 7.05 14.55 -3.12
C ARG A 243 6.61 13.54 -2.07
N LEU A 244 5.33 13.55 -1.68
CA LEU A 244 4.77 12.64 -0.67
C LEU A 244 4.65 11.19 -1.15
N LYS A 245 4.34 11.00 -2.45
CA LYS A 245 4.33 9.71 -3.13
C LYS A 245 5.73 9.09 -3.12
N THR A 246 6.74 9.86 -3.55
CA THR A 246 8.15 9.45 -3.52
C THR A 246 8.62 9.15 -2.11
N MET A 247 8.24 10.01 -1.15
CA MET A 247 8.58 9.82 0.24
C MET A 247 7.97 8.54 0.83
N GLY A 248 6.65 8.36 0.64
CA GLY A 248 5.94 7.18 1.11
C GLY A 248 6.50 5.89 0.50
N ALA A 249 6.80 5.91 -0.80
CA ALA A 249 7.41 4.78 -1.49
C ALA A 249 8.79 4.42 -0.92
N GLY A 250 9.68 5.42 -0.75
CA GLY A 250 11.01 5.19 -0.18
C GLY A 250 10.95 4.69 1.26
N LEU A 251 10.09 5.28 2.10
CA LEU A 251 9.94 4.86 3.50
C LEU A 251 9.37 3.44 3.62
N ALA A 252 8.42 3.09 2.75
CA ALA A 252 7.88 1.75 2.66
C ALA A 252 8.96 0.73 2.23
N ALA A 253 9.80 1.08 1.24
CA ALA A 253 10.84 0.20 0.70
C ALA A 253 12.03 0.01 1.64
N TYR A 254 12.56 1.09 2.21
CA TYR A 254 13.77 1.05 3.03
C TYR A 254 13.50 0.80 4.52
N GLY A 255 12.30 1.12 4.99
CA GLY A 255 11.92 1.02 6.40
C GLY A 255 10.73 0.12 6.68
N ALA A 256 9.96 -0.35 5.71
CA ALA A 256 8.64 -0.96 5.98
C ALA A 256 7.66 -0.04 6.74
N VAL A 257 7.85 1.28 6.62
CA VAL A 257 6.94 2.29 7.19
C VAL A 257 5.64 2.28 6.40
N THR A 258 4.52 2.39 7.11
CA THR A 258 3.16 2.35 6.54
C THR A 258 2.33 3.58 6.91
N LEU A 259 2.79 4.37 7.87
CA LEU A 259 2.18 5.64 8.27
C LEU A 259 3.27 6.60 8.76
N TYR A 260 3.23 7.82 8.25
CA TYR A 260 3.99 8.95 8.76
C TYR A 260 3.11 10.19 8.88
N HIS A 261 3.48 11.08 9.77
CA HIS A 261 2.83 12.36 10.00
C HIS A 261 3.80 13.49 9.67
N VAL A 262 3.31 14.55 9.04
CA VAL A 262 4.07 15.79 8.84
C VAL A 262 3.37 16.89 9.63
N ALA A 263 4.08 17.45 10.62
CA ALA A 263 3.54 18.43 11.55
C ALA A 263 2.83 19.57 10.81
N GLY A 264 1.58 19.85 11.18
CA GLY A 264 0.79 20.92 10.58
C GLY A 264 0.43 20.75 9.10
N TYR A 265 0.69 19.58 8.50
CA TYR A 265 0.56 19.37 7.06
C TYR A 265 -0.30 18.16 6.70
N THR A 266 0.03 16.94 7.15
CA THR A 266 -0.83 15.76 6.87
C THR A 266 -2.17 15.85 7.61
N PRO A 267 -3.26 15.24 7.12
CA PRO A 267 -4.61 15.48 7.65
C PRO A 267 -4.74 15.22 9.16
N GLU A 268 -4.20 14.12 9.66
CA GLU A 268 -4.24 13.80 11.10
C GLU A 268 -3.34 14.72 11.93
N ALA A 269 -2.15 15.06 11.42
CA ALA A 269 -1.22 15.96 12.09
C ALA A 269 -1.75 17.38 12.22
N ARG A 270 -2.53 17.85 11.23
CA ARG A 270 -3.22 19.15 11.27
C ARG A 270 -4.27 19.21 12.38
N ASP A 271 -5.01 18.13 12.57
CA ASP A 271 -6.15 18.11 13.50
C ASP A 271 -5.73 17.81 14.93
N LEU A 272 -4.78 16.88 15.10
CA LEU A 272 -4.42 16.32 16.40
C LEU A 272 -3.09 16.86 16.92
N GLY A 273 -2.26 17.47 16.07
CA GLY A 273 -0.96 18.01 16.44
C GLY A 273 -0.08 16.99 17.17
N GLU A 274 0.67 17.46 18.16
CA GLU A 274 1.62 16.65 18.93
C GLU A 274 0.98 15.54 19.79
N THR A 275 -0.35 15.49 19.91
CA THR A 275 -1.02 14.37 20.60
C THR A 275 -0.79 13.02 19.91
N LEU A 276 -0.46 13.07 18.61
CA LEU A 276 -0.03 11.91 17.82
C LEU A 276 1.37 11.41 18.18
N ILE A 277 2.15 12.12 19.00
CA ILE A 277 3.47 11.64 19.43
C ILE A 277 3.28 10.75 20.67
N LYS A 278 3.85 9.54 20.66
CA LYS A 278 3.84 8.66 21.83
C LYS A 278 4.76 9.22 22.93
N PRO A 279 4.42 9.06 24.21
CA PRO A 279 5.34 9.36 25.30
C PRO A 279 6.63 8.53 25.14
N GLY A 280 7.79 9.18 25.20
CA GLY A 280 9.08 8.52 25.03
C GLY A 280 9.44 8.20 23.57
N ALA A 281 8.76 8.80 22.59
CA ALA A 281 9.14 8.66 21.18
C ALA A 281 10.63 9.00 20.96
N ARG A 282 11.31 8.15 20.21
CA ARG A 282 12.74 8.32 19.92
C ARG A 282 12.93 9.53 19.01
N ARG A 283 13.93 10.37 19.27
CA ARG A 283 14.31 11.45 18.35
C ARG A 283 15.38 11.00 17.36
N LEU A 284 15.20 11.33 16.10
CA LEU A 284 16.14 11.12 15.01
C LEU A 284 16.39 12.45 14.32
N VAL A 285 17.65 12.86 14.23
CA VAL A 285 18.06 14.09 13.54
C VAL A 285 18.72 13.73 12.23
N ILE A 286 18.30 14.37 11.15
CA ILE A 286 18.85 14.19 9.80
C ILE A 286 19.63 15.45 9.42
N ASP A 287 20.95 15.38 9.49
CA ASP A 287 21.85 16.51 9.20
C ASP A 287 22.33 16.55 7.73
N SER A 288 22.20 15.46 6.97
CA SER A 288 22.61 15.41 5.55
C SER A 288 21.91 14.28 4.78
N LEU A 289 21.70 14.51 3.48
CA LEU A 289 21.22 13.52 2.51
C LEU A 289 22.36 12.84 1.71
N ASP A 290 23.61 13.30 1.86
CA ASP A 290 24.78 12.80 1.12
C ASP A 290 24.95 11.28 1.19
N PRO A 291 24.70 10.60 2.34
CA PRO A 291 24.82 9.14 2.40
C PRO A 291 23.87 8.42 1.44
N ALA A 292 22.68 8.97 1.20
CA ALA A 292 21.72 8.40 0.28
C ALA A 292 22.11 8.68 -1.17
N TYR A 293 22.49 9.92 -1.49
CA TYR A 293 22.96 10.27 -2.84
C TYR A 293 24.18 9.46 -3.25
N LYS A 294 25.16 9.28 -2.37
CA LYS A 294 26.34 8.44 -2.65
C LYS A 294 25.99 7.00 -3.00
N ILE A 295 24.90 6.47 -2.43
CA ILE A 295 24.43 5.10 -2.69
C ILE A 295 23.60 5.03 -3.97
N MET A 296 22.88 6.09 -4.31
CA MET A 296 22.07 6.16 -5.53
C MET A 296 22.90 6.48 -6.79
N ASP A 297 23.93 7.31 -6.64
CA ASP A 297 24.91 7.66 -7.69
C ASP A 297 26.03 6.61 -7.82
N ALA A 298 25.73 5.33 -7.55
CA ALA A 298 26.68 4.27 -7.16
C ALA A 298 27.91 4.02 -8.05
N ASP A 299 28.05 4.68 -9.20
CA ASP A 299 29.19 4.57 -10.10
C ASP A 299 29.81 5.95 -10.41
N PRO A 300 30.93 6.32 -9.75
CA PRO A 300 31.63 7.58 -9.99
C PRO A 300 32.27 7.67 -11.39
N ASP A 301 32.40 6.53 -12.10
CA ASP A 301 32.96 6.44 -13.45
C ASP A 301 31.84 6.42 -14.52
N LEU A 302 30.57 6.51 -14.12
CA LEU A 302 29.42 6.58 -15.02
C LEU A 302 29.36 7.96 -15.71
N HIS A 303 29.83 8.01 -16.95
CA HIS A 303 29.82 9.22 -17.77
C HIS A 303 28.77 9.19 -18.89
N HIS A 304 28.11 8.06 -19.10
CA HIS A 304 27.13 7.85 -20.15
C HIS A 304 25.98 6.97 -19.64
N ILE A 305 24.74 7.37 -19.93
CA ILE A 305 23.53 6.62 -19.58
C ILE A 305 22.90 6.10 -20.86
N ASP A 306 22.92 4.78 -21.06
CA ASP A 306 22.35 4.15 -22.26
C ASP A 306 20.81 4.02 -22.21
N LEU A 307 20.25 3.88 -21.00
CA LEU A 307 18.82 3.68 -20.78
C LEU A 307 18.40 4.21 -19.42
N VAL A 308 17.34 5.02 -19.38
CA VAL A 308 16.62 5.37 -18.16
C VAL A 308 15.30 4.62 -18.17
N THR A 309 15.02 3.88 -17.10
CA THR A 309 13.72 3.22 -16.90
C THR A 309 12.99 3.92 -15.75
N VAL A 310 11.73 4.27 -15.98
CA VAL A 310 10.86 4.86 -14.96
C VAL A 310 9.75 3.86 -14.70
N GLY A 311 9.52 3.56 -13.43
CA GLY A 311 8.54 2.56 -13.00
C GLY A 311 7.62 3.10 -11.91
N CYS A 312 6.49 2.44 -11.72
CA CYS A 312 5.53 2.75 -10.67
C CYS A 312 6.20 2.65 -9.27
N PRO A 313 5.96 3.59 -8.33
CA PRO A 313 5.02 4.72 -8.40
C PRO A 313 5.61 6.03 -8.92
N HIS A 314 6.84 6.02 -9.45
CA HIS A 314 7.56 7.22 -9.90
C HIS A 314 7.26 7.61 -11.36
N ALA A 315 6.51 6.76 -12.09
CA ALA A 315 5.92 7.06 -13.38
C ALA A 315 4.63 7.86 -13.24
#